data_AF-X0T1J3-F1
#
_entry.id   AF-X0T1J3-F1
#
_cell.length_a   1.000
_cell.length_b   1.000
_cell.length_c   1.000
_cell.angle_alpha   90.00
_cell.angle_beta   90.00
_cell.angle_gamma   90.00
#
_symmetry.space_group_name_H-M   'P 1'
#
loop_
_entity.id
_entity.type
_entity.pdbx_description
1 polymer ?
#
loop_
_entity_poly.entity_id
_entity_poly.type
_entity_poly.pdbx_seq_one_letter_code
_entity_poly.pdbx_strand_id
1 'polypeptide(L)'
;FAVLRATGAVDAGMHALLRRWGDRPFWLVAGGITLFAVGSSTIGFGEEYFPFVPVLIALTLALGYDRLTAVAIVMVGYGTGYGAAVINPFTTLIAQDIAGLQPGSGLWYRLVMIAIFVPIGIHHVWSYAKKVGRDPAASLVADVNAPNGKSIASGGDGEASADHPPMTATHKLVLTVVGIAMVVLVYGLIRLDWYLDEMQGVFIALTLIIAIIARMSPDRTAVEFGAGAASLTSVALLIGVARGIQVVLDEGGIVDTMVHGISLPLQELPGVLSAVGMFFVQSLANFFIPSGSGQAFVTMP
;
A
#
# COMPACT_ATOMS: atom_id res chain seq x y z
N PHE A 1 1.49 -11.05 9.51
CA PHE A 1 1.93 -9.84 10.23
C PHE A 1 1.95 -10.00 11.76
N ALA A 2 0.92 -10.55 12.40
CA ALA A 2 0.87 -10.70 13.86
C ALA A 2 2.08 -11.45 14.46
N VAL A 3 2.49 -12.58 13.87
CA VAL A 3 3.71 -13.32 14.27
C VAL A 3 4.97 -12.45 14.21
N LEU A 4 5.16 -11.68 13.13
CA LEU A 4 6.27 -10.72 12.99
C LEU A 4 6.26 -9.69 14.13
N ARG A 5 5.09 -9.15 14.49
CA ARG A 5 4.96 -8.19 15.59
C ARG A 5 5.26 -8.84 16.94
N ALA A 6 4.82 -10.08 17.17
CA ALA A 6 5.07 -10.83 18.40
C ALA A 6 6.56 -11.12 18.65
N THR A 7 7.41 -11.03 17.63
CA THR A 7 8.87 -11.12 17.79
C THR A 7 9.51 -9.89 18.45
N GLY A 8 8.80 -8.76 18.53
CA GLY A 8 9.35 -7.47 18.97
C GLY A 8 10.27 -6.79 17.95
N ALA A 9 10.55 -7.41 16.80
CA ALA A 9 11.42 -6.84 15.77
C ALA A 9 10.87 -5.54 15.18
N VAL A 10 9.54 -5.43 15.04
CA VAL A 10 8.86 -4.22 14.57
C VAL A 10 9.03 -3.07 15.57
N ASP A 11 8.82 -3.34 16.87
CA ASP A 11 8.94 -2.34 17.92
C ASP A 11 10.40 -1.88 18.11
N ALA A 12 11.35 -2.82 18.06
CA ALA A 12 12.78 -2.50 18.10
C ALA A 12 13.25 -1.74 16.86
N GLY A 13 12.75 -2.11 15.67
CA GLY A 13 13.00 -1.41 14.42
C GLY A 13 12.46 0.02 14.44
N MET A 14 11.24 0.19 14.94
CA MET A 14 10.61 1.50 15.18
C MET A 14 11.45 2.35 16.14
N HIS A 15 11.87 1.81 17.28
CA HIS A 15 12.70 2.53 18.24
C HIS A 15 14.06 2.94 17.65
N ALA A 16 14.70 2.05 16.88
CA ALA A 16 15.95 2.37 16.18
C ALA A 16 15.76 3.46 15.11
N LEU A 17 14.63 3.43 14.40
CA LEU A 17 14.27 4.46 13.43
C LEU A 17 14.03 5.80 14.13
N LEU A 18 13.27 5.82 15.23
CA LEU A 18 13.00 7.02 16.03
C LEU A 18 14.29 7.60 16.64
N ARG A 19 15.21 6.79 17.17
CA ARG A 19 16.51 7.30 17.66
C ARG A 19 17.37 7.95 16.59
N ARG A 20 17.23 7.52 15.33
CA ARG A 20 18.06 8.01 14.22
C ARG A 20 17.39 9.09 13.38
N TRP A 21 16.06 9.12 13.35
CA TRP A 21 15.24 9.98 12.48
C TRP A 21 14.16 10.77 13.25
N GLY A 22 14.14 10.69 14.58
CA GLY A 22 13.18 11.39 15.44
C GLY A 22 13.17 12.90 15.24
N ASP A 23 14.33 13.47 14.95
CA ASP A 23 14.48 14.91 14.67
C ASP A 23 14.19 15.27 13.21
N ARG A 24 13.78 14.30 12.39
CA ARG A 24 13.65 14.44 10.93
C ARG A 24 12.32 13.91 10.36
N PRO A 25 11.17 14.35 10.90
CA PRO A 25 9.85 13.84 10.50
C PRO A 25 9.50 14.04 9.03
N PHE A 26 10.04 15.08 8.39
CA PHE A 26 9.89 15.29 6.94
C PHE A 26 10.32 14.06 6.13
N TRP A 27 11.42 13.42 6.50
CA TRP A 27 11.96 12.29 5.74
C TRP A 27 11.17 11.01 5.93
N LEU A 28 10.43 10.85 7.04
CA LEU A 28 9.47 9.76 7.18
C LEU A 28 8.35 9.90 6.13
N VAL A 29 7.79 11.11 6.01
CA VAL A 29 6.71 11.40 5.05
C VAL A 29 7.23 11.30 3.61
N ALA A 30 8.31 12.01 3.30
CA ALA A 30 8.88 12.04 1.95
C ALA A 30 9.39 10.67 1.51
N GLY A 31 10.12 9.97 2.37
CA GLY A 31 10.64 8.64 2.11
C GLY A 31 9.53 7.59 1.97
N GLY A 32 8.53 7.62 2.85
CA GLY A 32 7.38 6.72 2.80
C GLY A 32 6.56 6.87 1.52
N ILE A 33 6.18 8.11 1.17
CA ILE A 33 5.42 8.38 -0.07
C ILE A 33 6.23 7.93 -1.29
N THR A 34 7.52 8.25 -1.35
CA THR A 34 8.38 7.86 -2.47
C THR A 34 8.50 6.35 -2.58
N LEU A 35 8.71 5.65 -1.45
CA LEU A 35 8.83 4.20 -1.42
C LEU A 35 7.57 3.52 -1.96
N PHE A 36 6.40 3.91 -1.45
CA PHE A 36 5.13 3.33 -1.89
C PHE A 36 4.78 3.72 -3.33
N ALA A 37 5.11 4.95 -3.75
CA ALA A 37 4.91 5.36 -5.14
C ALA A 37 5.78 4.56 -6.11
N VAL A 38 7.05 4.33 -5.77
CA VAL A 38 7.92 3.48 -6.59
C VAL A 38 7.38 2.05 -6.62
N GLY A 39 7.05 1.46 -5.46
CA GLY A 39 6.53 0.09 -5.39
C GLY A 39 5.25 -0.11 -6.22
N SER A 40 4.32 0.84 -6.17
CA SER A 40 3.06 0.75 -6.92
C SER A 40 3.21 1.04 -8.40
N SER A 41 4.18 1.89 -8.75
CA SER A 41 4.44 2.25 -10.15
C SER A 41 5.17 1.16 -10.93
N THR A 42 6.08 0.44 -10.26
CA THR A 42 6.94 -0.55 -10.92
C THR A 42 6.44 -1.97 -10.72
N ILE A 43 6.11 -2.34 -9.49
CA ILE A 43 5.72 -3.71 -9.14
C ILE A 43 4.20 -3.86 -9.15
N GLY A 44 3.48 -2.76 -8.89
CA GLY A 44 2.02 -2.77 -8.82
C GLY A 44 1.47 -3.14 -7.45
N PHE A 45 2.28 -3.02 -6.39
CA PHE A 45 1.83 -3.20 -5.02
C PHE A 45 0.69 -2.26 -4.66
N GLY A 46 -0.29 -2.77 -3.93
CA GLY A 46 -1.39 -2.04 -3.35
C GLY A 46 -1.79 -2.62 -2.00
N GLU A 47 -2.34 -3.84 -2.01
CA GLU A 47 -2.82 -4.52 -0.80
C GLU A 47 -1.68 -4.92 0.15
N GLU A 48 -0.48 -5.11 -0.38
CA GLU A 48 0.74 -5.43 0.36
C GLU A 48 1.16 -4.30 1.31
N TYR A 49 0.57 -3.11 1.19
CA TYR A 49 0.85 -1.98 2.08
C TYR A 49 0.06 -1.99 3.38
N PHE A 50 -1.07 -2.70 3.46
CA PHE A 50 -1.90 -2.73 4.67
C PHE A 50 -1.14 -3.14 5.94
N PRO A 51 -0.22 -4.12 5.91
CA PRO A 51 0.61 -4.47 7.07
C PRO A 51 1.48 -3.33 7.60
N PHE A 52 1.85 -2.35 6.75
CA PHE A 52 2.68 -1.22 7.16
C PHE A 52 1.87 -0.11 7.84
N VAL A 53 0.56 -0.05 7.64
CA VAL A 53 -0.32 0.99 8.20
C VAL A 53 -0.21 1.07 9.73
N PRO A 54 -0.32 -0.03 10.51
CA PRO A 54 -0.18 0.04 11.97
C PRO A 54 1.21 0.51 12.44
N VAL A 55 2.26 0.17 11.69
CA VAL A 55 3.65 0.57 11.99
C VAL A 55 3.81 2.08 11.77
N LEU A 56 3.33 2.58 10.64
CA LEU A 56 3.36 4.01 10.32
C LEU A 56 2.49 4.82 11.28
N ILE A 57 1.35 4.28 11.71
CA ILE A 57 0.54 4.90 12.75
C ILE A 57 1.35 5.05 14.04
N ALA A 58 2.02 3.99 14.50
CA ALA A 58 2.83 4.07 15.71
C ALA A 58 3.98 5.08 15.57
N LEU A 59 4.65 5.12 14.42
CA LEU A 59 5.72 6.07 14.12
C LEU A 59 5.25 7.53 14.07
N THR A 60 4.14 7.80 13.38
CA THR A 60 3.60 9.16 13.24
C THR A 60 3.09 9.69 14.59
N LEU A 61 2.42 8.86 15.38
CA LEU A 61 1.99 9.21 16.74
C LEU A 61 3.18 9.51 17.66
N ALA A 62 4.25 8.70 17.59
CA ALA A 62 5.47 8.92 18.37
C ALA A 62 6.22 10.21 17.99
N LEU A 63 6.00 10.72 16.78
CA LEU A 63 6.55 11.99 16.29
C LEU A 63 5.61 13.19 16.52
N GLY A 64 4.48 13.00 17.23
CA GLY A 64 3.51 14.05 17.51
C GLY A 64 2.56 14.38 16.35
N TYR A 65 2.45 13.50 15.34
CA TYR A 65 1.46 13.61 14.27
C TYR A 65 0.29 12.67 14.50
N ASP A 66 -0.73 12.73 13.65
CA ASP A 66 -1.91 11.89 13.76
C ASP A 66 -1.86 10.62 12.89
N ARG A 67 -2.83 9.75 13.14
CA ARG A 67 -3.06 8.51 12.38
C ARG A 67 -3.33 8.79 10.90
N LEU A 68 -4.00 9.89 10.58
CA LEU A 68 -4.29 10.24 9.20
C LEU A 68 -3.01 10.52 8.42
N THR A 69 -1.98 11.10 9.04
CA THR A 69 -0.66 11.26 8.43
C THR A 69 -0.09 9.91 7.98
N ALA A 70 -0.17 8.86 8.80
CA ALA A 70 0.30 7.52 8.44
C ALA A 70 -0.48 6.93 7.25
N VAL A 71 -1.81 7.01 7.30
CA VAL A 71 -2.66 6.52 6.22
C VAL A 71 -2.41 7.31 4.94
N ALA A 72 -2.25 8.63 5.03
CA ALA A 72 -1.97 9.48 3.88
C ALA A 72 -0.61 9.18 3.24
N ILE A 73 0.43 8.87 4.02
CA ILE A 73 1.72 8.41 3.47
C ILE A 73 1.51 7.19 2.55
N VAL A 74 0.74 6.20 3.01
CA VAL A 74 0.47 4.98 2.24
C VAL A 74 -0.42 5.28 1.04
N MET A 75 -1.56 5.92 1.25
CA MET A 75 -2.59 6.12 0.21
C MET A 75 -2.12 7.08 -0.89
N VAL A 76 -1.42 8.17 -0.53
CA VAL A 76 -0.88 9.11 -1.51
C VAL A 76 0.31 8.50 -2.26
N GLY A 77 1.18 7.77 -1.56
CA GLY A 77 2.25 7.01 -2.21
C GLY A 77 1.69 6.00 -3.22
N TYR A 78 0.79 5.13 -2.77
CA TYR A 78 0.06 4.19 -3.63
C TYR A 78 -0.62 4.88 -4.81
N GLY A 79 -1.45 5.90 -4.57
CA GLY A 79 -2.23 6.56 -5.62
C GLY A 79 -1.38 7.28 -6.65
N THR A 80 -0.32 7.99 -6.23
CA THR A 80 0.60 8.68 -7.16
C THR A 80 1.44 7.69 -7.96
N GLY A 81 1.89 6.60 -7.34
CA GLY A 81 2.64 5.55 -7.99
C GLY A 81 1.81 4.76 -9.00
N TYR A 82 0.66 4.26 -8.56
CA TYR A 82 -0.26 3.47 -9.38
C TYR A 82 -0.88 4.32 -10.50
N GLY A 83 -1.18 5.61 -10.25
CA GLY A 83 -1.70 6.51 -11.27
C GLY A 83 -0.69 6.83 -12.37
N ALA A 84 0.61 6.83 -12.08
CA ALA A 84 1.65 7.01 -13.09
C ALA A 84 2.10 5.69 -13.75
N ALA A 85 2.06 4.57 -13.02
CA ALA A 85 2.29 3.20 -13.49
C ALA A 85 3.41 3.04 -14.54
N VAL A 86 4.63 3.45 -14.19
CA VAL A 86 5.78 3.52 -15.12
C VAL A 86 6.00 2.22 -15.88
N ILE A 87 5.98 1.09 -15.18
CA ILE A 87 6.14 -0.27 -15.76
C ILE A 87 5.28 -1.30 -15.00
N ASN A 88 4.13 -0.89 -14.47
CA ASN A 88 3.29 -1.77 -13.66
C ASN A 88 2.80 -2.98 -14.50
N PRO A 89 3.16 -4.22 -14.12
CA PRO A 89 2.85 -5.41 -14.90
C PRO A 89 1.36 -5.75 -14.90
N PHE A 90 0.60 -5.31 -13.90
CA PHE A 90 -0.82 -5.61 -13.78
C PHE A 90 -1.74 -4.61 -14.47
N THR A 91 -1.22 -3.49 -14.95
CA THR A 91 -2.02 -2.45 -15.62
C THR A 91 -1.40 -2.05 -16.94
N THR A 92 -0.33 -1.27 -16.89
CA THR A 92 0.26 -0.64 -18.08
C THR A 92 0.80 -1.67 -19.06
N LEU A 93 1.48 -2.72 -18.59
CA LEU A 93 2.03 -3.73 -19.51
C LEU A 93 0.94 -4.61 -20.13
N ILE A 94 -0.06 -5.04 -19.35
CA ILE A 94 -1.22 -5.78 -19.87
C ILE A 94 -1.98 -4.93 -20.90
N ALA A 95 -2.25 -3.66 -20.58
CA ALA A 95 -2.94 -2.75 -21.49
C ALA A 95 -2.15 -2.55 -22.80
N GLN A 96 -0.82 -2.42 -22.72
CA GLN A 96 0.04 -2.30 -23.91
C GLN A 96 -0.01 -3.55 -24.78
N ASP A 97 0.04 -4.73 -24.16
CA ASP A 97 -0.03 -6.00 -24.88
C ASP A 97 -1.35 -6.15 -25.63
N ILE A 98 -2.48 -5.88 -24.96
CA ILE A 98 -3.83 -5.92 -25.57
C ILE A 98 -3.93 -4.91 -26.73
N ALA A 99 -3.39 -3.71 -26.55
CA ALA A 99 -3.39 -2.65 -27.57
C ALA A 99 -2.36 -2.88 -28.71
N GLY A 100 -1.56 -3.95 -28.66
CA GLY A 100 -0.50 -4.23 -29.63
C GLY A 100 0.65 -3.21 -29.62
N LEU A 101 0.85 -2.51 -28.50
CA LEU A 101 1.93 -1.54 -28.33
C LEU A 101 3.20 -2.20 -27.79
N GLN A 102 4.36 -1.62 -28.14
CA GLN A 102 5.63 -2.07 -27.59
C GLN A 102 5.64 -1.94 -26.05
N PRO A 103 6.03 -2.98 -25.30
CA PRO A 103 6.15 -2.91 -23.84
C PRO A 103 7.07 -1.77 -23.40
N GLY A 104 6.62 -0.95 -22.45
CA GLY A 104 7.35 0.22 -21.98
C GLY A 104 7.26 1.44 -22.91
N SER A 105 6.48 1.40 -24.00
CA SER A 105 6.21 2.61 -24.80
C SER A 105 5.62 3.73 -23.92
N GLY A 106 6.10 4.97 -24.07
CA GLY A 106 5.69 6.09 -23.21
C GLY A 106 6.33 6.13 -21.81
N LEU A 107 7.35 5.30 -21.54
CA LEU A 107 8.08 5.28 -20.26
C LEU A 107 8.52 6.67 -19.78
N TRP A 108 9.11 7.45 -20.68
CA TRP A 108 9.63 8.78 -20.37
C TRP A 108 8.53 9.72 -19.84
N TYR A 109 7.32 9.64 -20.42
CA TYR A 109 6.18 10.45 -20.03
C TYR A 109 5.74 10.09 -18.60
N ARG A 110 5.65 8.79 -18.29
CA ARG A 110 5.32 8.31 -16.94
C ARG A 110 6.38 8.66 -15.91
N LEU A 111 7.67 8.65 -16.28
CA LEU A 111 8.76 9.12 -15.42
C LEU A 111 8.62 10.61 -15.09
N VAL A 112 8.25 11.44 -16.07
CA VAL A 112 7.94 12.86 -15.85
C VAL A 112 6.73 13.01 -14.92
N MET A 113 5.67 12.21 -15.10
CA MET A 113 4.51 12.23 -14.22
C MET A 113 4.89 11.90 -12.77
N ILE A 114 5.70 10.86 -12.52
CA ILE A 114 6.19 10.54 -11.18
C ILE A 114 6.99 11.69 -10.57
N ALA A 115 7.89 12.29 -11.36
CA ALA A 115 8.69 13.43 -10.92
C ALA A 115 7.84 14.64 -10.52
N ILE A 116 6.59 14.73 -10.99
CA ILE A 116 5.63 15.79 -10.64
C ILE A 116 4.71 15.35 -9.49
N PHE A 117 4.09 14.16 -9.59
CA PHE A 117 3.08 13.69 -8.67
C PHE A 117 3.64 13.39 -7.28
N VAL A 118 4.83 12.80 -7.19
CA VAL A 118 5.43 12.47 -5.88
C VAL A 118 5.72 13.73 -5.07
N PRO A 119 6.40 14.77 -5.60
CA PRO A 119 6.58 16.03 -4.87
C PRO A 119 5.27 16.70 -4.45
N ILE A 120 4.24 16.68 -5.29
CA ILE A 120 2.90 17.21 -4.93
C ILE A 120 2.30 16.43 -3.77
N GLY A 121 2.36 15.10 -3.82
CA GLY A 121 1.90 14.23 -2.74
C GLY A 121 2.65 14.49 -1.43
N ILE A 122 3.98 14.58 -1.50
CA ILE A 122 4.83 14.92 -0.35
C ILE A 122 4.44 16.29 0.21
N HIS A 123 4.29 17.30 -0.65
CA HIS A 123 3.91 18.64 -0.23
C HIS A 123 2.58 18.65 0.51
N HIS A 124 1.57 17.96 -0.01
CA HIS A 124 0.22 17.95 0.57
C HIS A 124 0.20 17.26 1.94
N VAL A 125 0.77 16.05 2.02
CA VAL A 125 0.82 15.28 3.28
C VAL A 125 1.71 15.98 4.31
N TRP A 126 2.85 16.53 3.90
CA TRP A 126 3.73 17.25 4.81
C TRP A 126 3.13 18.56 5.32
N SER A 127 2.40 19.29 4.48
CA SER A 127 1.71 20.50 4.88
C SER A 127 0.61 20.20 5.89
N TYR A 128 -0.14 19.11 5.69
CA TYR A 128 -1.10 18.60 6.66
C TYR A 128 -0.43 18.18 7.97
N ALA A 129 0.59 17.33 7.92
CA ALA A 129 1.31 16.85 9.10
C ALA A 129 1.86 18.02 9.93
N LYS A 130 2.48 19.02 9.30
CA LYS A 130 2.94 20.24 10.00
C LYS A 130 1.81 21.01 10.69
N LYS A 131 0.61 21.04 10.12
CA LYS A 131 -0.55 21.69 10.73
C LYS A 131 -0.96 20.96 12.01
N VAL A 132 -1.10 19.64 11.94
CA VAL A 132 -1.45 18.77 13.08
C VAL A 132 -0.37 18.78 14.15
N GLY A 133 0.91 18.72 13.77
CA GLY A 133 2.01 18.75 14.73
C GLY A 133 2.15 20.10 15.45
N ARG A 134 1.58 21.19 14.91
CA ARG A 134 1.50 22.49 15.58
C ARG A 134 0.26 22.63 16.45
N ASP A 135 -0.85 22.07 15.99
CA ASP A 135 -2.15 22.10 16.66
C ASP A 135 -2.87 20.76 16.47
N PRO A 136 -2.88 19.87 17.48
CA PRO A 136 -3.57 18.59 17.40
C PRO A 136 -5.07 18.70 17.09
N ALA A 137 -5.73 19.82 17.44
CA ALA A 137 -7.13 20.06 17.12
C ALA A 137 -7.37 20.29 15.61
N ALA A 138 -6.32 20.59 14.85
CA ALA A 138 -6.39 20.71 13.40
C ALA A 138 -6.41 19.37 12.66
N SER A 139 -6.31 18.24 13.38
CA SER A 139 -6.46 16.91 12.79
C SER A 139 -7.88 16.73 12.23
N LEU A 140 -7.96 16.23 10.99
CA LEU A 140 -9.24 15.89 10.33
C LEU A 140 -9.92 14.68 10.98
N VAL A 141 -9.25 14.01 11.92
CA VAL A 141 -9.73 12.86 12.68
C VAL A 141 -9.60 13.09 14.19
N ALA A 142 -9.63 14.36 14.62
CA ALA A 142 -9.53 14.72 16.04
C ALA A 142 -10.70 14.16 16.89
N ASP A 143 -11.87 14.00 16.28
CA ASP A 143 -13.11 13.49 16.85
C ASP A 143 -13.23 11.95 16.81
N VAL A 144 -12.35 11.27 16.08
CA VAL A 144 -12.39 9.81 15.93
C VAL A 144 -11.60 9.15 17.08
N ASN A 145 -12.27 8.44 17.97
CA ASN A 145 -11.58 7.67 19.02
C ASN A 145 -10.69 6.57 18.41
N ALA A 146 -9.44 6.46 18.88
CA ALA A 146 -8.53 5.40 18.44
C ALA A 146 -8.90 4.06 19.07
N PRO A 147 -9.04 2.98 18.27
CA PRO A 147 -9.07 1.64 18.83
C PRO A 147 -7.74 1.42 19.58
N ASN A 148 -7.83 1.07 20.87
CA ASN A 148 -6.70 0.84 21.78
C ASN A 148 -6.01 2.08 22.38
N GLY A 149 -6.68 3.24 22.45
CA GLY A 149 -6.21 4.37 23.29
C GLY A 149 -4.89 5.03 22.85
N LYS A 150 -4.39 4.73 21.65
CA LYS A 150 -3.20 5.38 21.08
C LYS A 150 -3.59 6.74 20.49
N SER A 151 -3.57 7.78 21.33
CA SER A 151 -3.75 9.18 20.92
C SER A 151 -2.47 9.75 20.32
N ILE A 152 -2.59 10.90 19.63
CA ILE A 152 -1.43 11.76 19.33
C ILE A 152 -0.70 11.95 20.66
N ALA A 153 0.60 11.64 20.71
CA ALA A 153 1.38 11.83 21.92
C ALA A 153 1.24 13.31 22.33
N SER A 154 0.37 13.57 23.32
CA SER A 154 0.21 14.89 23.89
C SER A 154 1.56 15.22 24.50
N GLY A 155 2.21 16.27 24.00
CA GLY A 155 3.41 16.78 24.62
C GLY A 155 3.15 17.03 26.10
N GLY A 156 3.92 16.38 26.96
CA GLY A 156 3.76 16.42 28.41
C GLY A 156 3.31 15.08 28.98
N ASP A 157 4.29 14.35 29.53
CA ASP A 157 4.17 13.31 30.55
C ASP A 157 3.42 11.98 30.21
N GLY A 158 4.22 10.93 30.02
CA GLY A 158 3.83 9.51 29.97
C GLY A 158 3.94 8.92 28.56
N GLU A 159 4.93 8.13 28.15
CA GLU A 159 5.77 7.15 28.84
C GLU A 159 7.21 7.23 28.27
N ALA A 160 8.03 8.14 28.77
CA ALA A 160 9.47 8.18 28.45
C ALA A 160 10.27 7.04 29.14
N SER A 161 9.64 5.90 29.45
CA SER A 161 10.24 4.84 30.27
C SER A 161 9.65 3.44 30.03
N ALA A 162 9.19 3.12 28.82
CA ALA A 162 9.19 1.72 28.41
C ALA A 162 10.63 1.38 27.99
N ASP A 163 11.29 0.56 28.78
CA ASP A 163 12.60 -0.06 28.50
C ASP A 163 12.49 -0.86 27.20
N HIS A 164 12.57 -0.18 26.06
CA HIS A 164 12.45 -0.81 24.76
C HIS A 164 13.77 -1.50 24.46
N PRO A 165 13.79 -2.84 24.36
CA PRO A 165 15.03 -3.59 24.26
C PRO A 165 15.82 -3.14 23.03
N PRO A 166 17.15 -2.97 23.16
CA PRO A 166 18.00 -2.55 22.06
C PRO A 166 17.85 -3.51 20.87
N MET A 167 18.05 -3.00 19.66
CA MET A 167 17.94 -3.79 18.43
C MET A 167 18.91 -4.99 18.46
N THR A 168 18.40 -6.17 18.77
CA THR A 168 19.16 -7.41 18.85
C THR A 168 19.55 -7.92 17.46
N ALA A 169 20.52 -8.84 17.40
CA ALA A 169 20.86 -9.52 16.16
C ALA A 169 19.64 -10.29 15.58
N THR A 170 18.82 -10.88 16.45
CA THR A 170 17.57 -11.55 16.07
C THR A 170 16.59 -10.60 15.41
N HIS A 171 16.37 -9.41 15.98
CA HIS A 171 15.49 -8.40 15.37
C HIS A 171 15.99 -7.97 13.99
N LYS A 172 17.29 -7.71 13.85
CA LYS A 172 17.90 -7.38 12.54
C LYS A 172 17.71 -8.50 11.53
N LEU A 173 17.93 -9.75 11.94
CA LEU A 173 17.78 -10.91 11.06
C LEU A 173 16.32 -11.09 10.61
N VAL A 174 15.35 -10.97 11.52
CA VAL A 174 13.91 -10.99 11.20
C VAL A 174 13.56 -9.91 10.17
N LEU A 175 13.99 -8.67 10.40
CA LEU A 175 13.74 -7.57 9.46
C LEU A 175 14.40 -7.80 8.09
N THR A 176 15.63 -8.32 8.07
CA THR A 176 16.32 -8.68 6.84
C THR A 176 15.57 -9.76 6.06
N VAL A 177 15.08 -10.79 6.73
CA VAL A 177 14.30 -11.86 6.08
C VAL A 177 12.98 -11.33 5.52
N VAL A 178 12.30 -10.41 6.21
CA VAL A 178 11.13 -9.71 5.66
C VAL A 178 11.51 -8.92 4.40
N GLY A 179 12.64 -8.21 4.41
CA GLY A 179 13.15 -7.49 3.25
C GLY A 179 13.47 -8.42 2.07
N ILE A 180 14.11 -9.56 2.33
CA ILE A 180 14.40 -10.59 1.32
C ILE A 180 13.11 -11.17 0.76
N ALA A 181 12.14 -11.50 1.61
CA ALA A 181 10.83 -11.99 1.15
C ALA A 181 10.15 -10.98 0.22
N MET A 182 10.28 -9.68 0.50
CA MET A 182 9.77 -8.64 -0.38
C MET A 182 10.48 -8.64 -1.74
N VAL A 183 11.80 -8.79 -1.78
CA VAL A 183 12.56 -8.91 -3.04
C VAL A 183 12.18 -10.18 -3.81
N VAL A 184 11.96 -11.30 -3.12
CA VAL A 184 11.51 -12.56 -3.72
C VAL A 184 10.12 -12.43 -4.32
N LEU A 185 9.18 -11.79 -3.62
CA LEU A 185 7.84 -11.49 -4.13
C LEU A 185 7.91 -10.68 -5.43
N VAL A 186 8.73 -9.63 -5.45
CA VAL A 186 8.95 -8.79 -6.65
C VAL A 186 9.55 -9.60 -7.80
N TYR A 187 10.58 -10.40 -7.51
CA TYR A 187 11.24 -11.21 -8.52
C TYR A 187 10.30 -12.28 -9.10
N GLY A 188 9.58 -12.99 -8.23
CA GLY A 188 8.63 -14.03 -8.63
C GLY A 188 7.53 -13.47 -9.51
N LEU A 189 7.03 -12.28 -9.18
CA LEU A 189 6.04 -11.60 -10.00
C LEU A 189 6.57 -11.24 -11.39
N ILE A 190 7.76 -10.64 -11.48
CA ILE A 190 8.29 -10.12 -12.76
C ILE A 190 8.84 -11.22 -13.65
N ARG A 191 9.36 -12.32 -13.08
CA ARG A 191 10.17 -13.31 -13.82
C ARG A 191 9.60 -14.71 -13.83
N LEU A 192 8.71 -15.04 -12.89
CA LEU A 192 8.18 -16.39 -12.71
C LEU A 192 6.64 -16.43 -12.88
N ASP A 193 6.03 -15.31 -13.31
CA ASP A 193 4.59 -15.15 -13.48
C ASP A 193 3.79 -15.55 -12.22
N TRP A 194 4.38 -15.34 -11.04
CA TRP A 194 3.74 -15.65 -9.77
C TRP A 194 2.52 -14.78 -9.55
N TYR A 195 1.46 -15.41 -9.03
CA TYR A 195 0.23 -14.72 -8.67
C TYR A 195 -0.12 -15.00 -7.20
N LEU A 196 -1.41 -14.93 -6.87
CA LEU A 196 -1.89 -14.99 -5.49
C LEU A 196 -1.44 -16.26 -4.76
N ASP A 197 -1.39 -17.41 -5.43
CA ASP A 197 -1.08 -18.70 -4.79
C ASP A 197 0.38 -18.74 -4.30
N GLU A 198 1.34 -18.38 -5.16
CA GLU A 198 2.75 -18.35 -4.79
C GLU A 198 3.03 -17.23 -3.78
N MET A 199 2.40 -16.07 -3.93
CA MET A 199 2.56 -14.96 -2.99
C MET A 199 2.08 -15.33 -1.58
N GLN A 200 0.92 -15.98 -1.46
CA GLN A 200 0.42 -16.51 -0.19
C GLN A 200 1.39 -17.55 0.38
N GLY A 201 1.92 -18.44 -0.47
CA GLY A 201 2.94 -19.43 -0.09
C GLY A 201 4.19 -18.78 0.52
N VAL A 202 4.69 -17.69 -0.08
CA VAL A 202 5.83 -16.92 0.46
C VAL A 202 5.49 -16.32 1.83
N PHE A 203 4.29 -15.78 2.04
CA PHE A 203 3.90 -15.24 3.35
C PHE A 203 3.78 -16.31 4.44
N ILE A 204 3.32 -17.52 4.09
CA ILE A 204 3.31 -18.67 5.00
C ILE A 204 4.74 -19.09 5.33
N ALA A 205 5.60 -19.25 4.32
CA ALA A 205 7.01 -19.61 4.52
C ALA A 205 7.73 -18.57 5.37
N LEU A 206 7.52 -17.27 5.09
CA LEU A 206 8.05 -16.17 5.88
C LEU A 206 7.62 -16.26 7.34
N THR A 207 6.35 -16.58 7.60
CA THR A 207 5.84 -16.75 8.98
C THR A 207 6.59 -17.86 9.72
N LEU A 208 6.81 -19.01 9.07
CA LEU A 208 7.55 -20.13 9.65
C LEU A 208 9.03 -19.77 9.89
N ILE A 209 9.67 -19.15 8.91
CA ILE A 209 11.08 -18.73 9.01
C ILE A 209 11.26 -17.73 10.15
N ILE A 210 10.36 -16.74 10.27
CA ILE A 210 10.37 -15.77 11.38
C ILE A 210 10.22 -16.47 12.72
N ALA A 211 9.29 -17.41 12.85
CA ALA A 211 9.08 -18.16 14.09
C ALA A 211 10.34 -18.94 14.50
N ILE A 212 11.03 -19.57 13.54
CA ILE A 212 12.30 -20.29 13.77
C ILE A 212 13.39 -19.33 14.24
N ILE A 213 13.58 -18.20 13.54
CA ILE A 213 14.62 -17.21 13.87
C ILE A 213 14.37 -16.60 15.25
N ALA A 214 13.13 -16.25 15.55
CA ALA A 214 12.71 -15.69 16.83
C ALA A 214 12.61 -16.74 17.95
N ARG A 215 12.87 -18.02 17.65
CA ARG A 215 12.76 -19.15 18.59
C ARG A 215 11.38 -19.20 19.28
N MET A 216 10.32 -18.89 18.53
CA MET A 216 8.96 -19.00 19.02
C MET A 216 8.53 -20.47 19.05
N SER A 217 7.82 -20.89 20.10
CA SER A 217 7.25 -22.24 20.14
C SER A 217 6.19 -22.41 19.04
N PRO A 218 5.97 -23.63 18.53
CA PRO A 218 4.90 -23.89 17.57
C PRO A 218 3.52 -23.45 18.08
N ASP A 219 3.21 -23.71 19.36
CA ASP A 219 1.94 -23.31 19.98
C ASP A 219 1.75 -21.80 19.96
N ARG A 220 2.77 -21.04 20.38
CA ARG A 220 2.72 -19.58 20.37
C ARG A 220 2.58 -19.05 18.94
N THR A 221 3.29 -19.64 17.99
CA THR A 221 3.21 -19.25 16.57
C THR A 221 1.80 -19.45 16.02
N ALA A 222 1.16 -20.59 16.33
CA ALA A 222 -0.21 -20.87 15.91
C ALA A 222 -1.23 -19.89 16.52
N VAL A 223 -1.10 -19.60 17.82
CA VAL A 223 -1.97 -18.63 18.51
C VAL A 223 -1.84 -17.24 17.91
N GLU A 224 -0.61 -16.75 17.72
CA GLU A 224 -0.36 -15.41 17.14
C GLU A 224 -0.80 -15.32 15.68
N PHE A 225 -0.59 -16.39 14.89
CA PHE A 225 -1.07 -16.47 13.52
C PHE A 225 -2.61 -16.42 13.48
N GLY A 226 -3.28 -17.21 14.31
CA GLY A 226 -4.74 -17.26 14.42
C GLY A 226 -5.33 -15.91 14.85
N ALA A 227 -4.74 -15.26 15.84
CA ALA A 227 -5.13 -13.91 16.26
C ALA A 227 -4.98 -12.88 15.13
N GLY A 228 -3.89 -12.97 14.37
CA GLY A 228 -3.68 -12.15 13.18
C GLY A 228 -4.74 -12.38 12.10
N ALA A 229 -5.04 -13.64 11.78
CA ALA A 229 -6.06 -14.00 10.80
C ALA A 229 -7.46 -13.54 11.23
N ALA A 230 -7.81 -13.74 12.51
CA ALA A 230 -9.08 -13.29 13.08
C ALA A 230 -9.26 -11.77 12.98
N SER A 231 -8.20 -11.00 13.20
CA SER A 231 -8.26 -9.53 13.10
C SER A 231 -8.58 -9.01 11.70
N LEU A 232 -8.38 -9.83 10.66
CA LEU A 232 -8.67 -9.51 9.27
C LEU A 232 -9.94 -10.16 8.75
N THR A 233 -10.67 -10.94 9.56
CA THR A 233 -11.86 -11.67 9.09
C THR A 233 -12.95 -10.74 8.56
N SER A 234 -13.24 -9.63 9.25
CA SER A 234 -14.24 -8.66 8.77
C SER A 234 -13.82 -8.04 7.44
N VAL A 235 -12.53 -7.73 7.28
CA VAL A 235 -11.97 -7.19 6.02
C VAL A 235 -12.06 -8.24 4.91
N ALA A 236 -11.71 -9.48 5.18
CA ALA A 236 -11.77 -10.58 4.22
C ALA A 236 -13.21 -10.86 3.75
N LEU A 237 -14.20 -10.83 4.65
CA LEU A 237 -15.62 -10.97 4.31
C LEU A 237 -16.10 -9.83 3.41
N LEU A 238 -15.73 -8.59 3.73
CA LEU A 238 -16.06 -7.42 2.91
C LEU A 238 -15.44 -7.53 1.51
N ILE A 239 -14.16 -7.92 1.42
CA ILE A 239 -13.48 -8.17 0.14
C ILE A 239 -14.16 -9.29 -0.64
N GLY A 240 -14.56 -10.39 0.03
CA GLY A 240 -15.27 -11.51 -0.59
C GLY A 240 -16.61 -11.09 -1.21
N VAL A 241 -17.41 -10.30 -0.49
CA VAL A 241 -18.68 -9.75 -1.01
C VAL A 241 -18.41 -8.80 -2.19
N ALA A 242 -17.45 -7.88 -2.06
CA ALA A 242 -17.09 -6.96 -3.13
C ALA A 242 -16.64 -7.70 -4.39
N ARG A 243 -15.81 -8.75 -4.23
CA ARG A 243 -15.37 -9.60 -5.34
C ARG A 243 -16.52 -10.40 -5.93
N GLY A 244 -17.46 -10.88 -5.13
CA GLY A 244 -18.66 -11.56 -5.60
C GLY A 244 -19.52 -10.68 -6.51
N ILE A 245 -19.73 -9.40 -6.15
CA ILE A 245 -20.43 -8.44 -7.02
C ILE A 245 -19.72 -8.30 -8.36
N GLN A 246 -18.39 -8.13 -8.34
CA GLN A 246 -17.60 -8.02 -9.55
C GLN A 246 -17.74 -9.26 -10.45
N VAL A 247 -17.63 -10.46 -9.89
CA VAL A 247 -17.77 -11.72 -10.65
C VAL A 247 -19.15 -11.82 -11.31
N VAL A 248 -20.23 -11.46 -10.60
CA VAL A 248 -21.58 -11.48 -11.17
C VAL A 248 -21.73 -10.46 -12.32
N LEU A 249 -21.16 -9.26 -12.19
CA LEU A 249 -21.20 -8.24 -13.25
C LEU A 249 -20.40 -8.67 -14.48
N ASP A 250 -19.27 -9.37 -14.27
CA ASP A 250 -18.35 -9.86 -15.30
C ASP A 250 -18.96 -11.07 -16.04
N GLU A 251 -19.30 -12.15 -15.32
CA GLU A 251 -19.93 -13.34 -15.89
C GLU A 251 -21.31 -13.06 -16.50
N GLY A 252 -22.00 -12.03 -16.03
CA GLY A 252 -23.28 -11.57 -16.57
C GLY A 252 -23.17 -10.72 -17.85
N GLY A 253 -21.95 -10.39 -18.33
CA GLY A 253 -21.73 -9.53 -19.50
C GLY A 253 -22.18 -8.07 -19.33
N ILE A 254 -22.44 -7.65 -18.09
CA ILE A 254 -22.92 -6.30 -17.77
C ILE A 254 -21.76 -5.31 -17.89
N VAL A 255 -20.57 -5.72 -17.44
CA VAL A 255 -19.33 -4.94 -17.52
C VAL A 255 -19.04 -4.49 -18.95
N ASP A 256 -19.05 -5.42 -19.91
CA ASP A 256 -18.79 -5.14 -21.33
C ASP A 256 -19.81 -4.16 -21.91
N THR A 257 -21.10 -4.39 -21.61
CA THR A 257 -22.20 -3.53 -22.10
C THR A 257 -22.06 -2.10 -21.58
N MET A 258 -21.74 -1.94 -20.29
CA MET A 258 -21.52 -0.62 -19.70
C MET A 258 -20.31 0.07 -20.31
N VAL A 259 -19.17 -0.63 -20.42
CA VAL A 259 -17.93 -0.08 -20.99
C VAL A 259 -18.14 0.36 -22.44
N HIS A 260 -18.81 -0.47 -23.25
CA HIS A 260 -19.15 -0.11 -24.63
C HIS A 260 -20.04 1.15 -24.68
N GLY A 261 -21.05 1.24 -23.82
CA GLY A 261 -21.93 2.40 -23.75
C GLY A 261 -21.22 3.70 -23.40
N ILE A 262 -20.31 3.68 -22.42
CA ILE A 262 -19.56 4.87 -22.00
C ILE A 262 -18.40 5.23 -22.95
N SER A 263 -17.92 4.29 -23.77
CA SER A 263 -16.82 4.53 -24.72
C SER A 263 -17.28 5.05 -26.08
N LEU A 264 -18.53 4.76 -26.51
CA LEU A 264 -19.10 5.21 -27.80
C LEU A 264 -18.90 6.71 -28.08
N PRO A 265 -19.15 7.65 -27.14
CA PRO A 265 -18.96 9.08 -27.40
C PRO A 265 -17.51 9.46 -27.73
N LEU A 266 -16.52 8.66 -27.31
CA LEU A 266 -15.10 8.94 -27.54
C LEU A 266 -14.67 8.72 -28.99
N GLN A 267 -15.45 7.96 -29.77
CA GLN A 267 -15.15 7.65 -31.17
C GLN A 267 -15.33 8.86 -32.09
N GLU A 268 -16.21 9.79 -31.71
CA GLU A 268 -16.53 11.00 -32.47
C GLU A 268 -15.62 12.20 -32.08
N LEU A 269 -14.79 12.04 -31.05
CA LEU A 269 -13.94 13.11 -30.54
C LEU A 269 -12.57 13.17 -31.24
N PRO A 270 -12.02 14.37 -31.52
CA PRO A 270 -10.63 14.53 -31.92
C PRO A 270 -9.66 13.89 -30.93
N GLY A 271 -8.53 13.34 -31.41
CA GLY A 271 -7.65 12.48 -30.62
C GLY A 271 -7.23 13.01 -29.24
N VAL A 272 -6.95 14.31 -29.10
CA VAL A 272 -6.61 14.91 -27.79
C VAL A 272 -7.80 14.89 -26.82
N LEU A 273 -8.99 15.20 -27.31
CA LEU A 273 -10.22 15.17 -26.50
C LEU A 273 -10.63 13.75 -26.17
N SER A 274 -10.41 12.80 -27.09
CA SER A 274 -10.62 11.38 -26.85
C SER A 274 -9.69 10.86 -25.74
N ALA A 275 -8.40 11.23 -25.75
CA ALA A 275 -7.44 10.85 -24.71
C ALA A 275 -7.82 11.38 -23.32
N VAL A 276 -8.30 12.63 -23.22
CA VAL A 276 -8.84 13.18 -21.96
C VAL A 276 -10.15 12.50 -21.57
N GLY A 277 -11.02 12.21 -22.53
CA GLY A 277 -12.26 11.48 -22.31
C GLY A 277 -12.03 10.06 -21.79
N MET A 278 -10.99 9.37 -22.27
CA MET A 278 -10.56 8.07 -21.76
C MET A 278 -10.25 8.12 -20.26
N PHE A 279 -9.63 9.20 -19.75
CA PHE A 279 -9.42 9.35 -18.30
C PHE A 279 -10.73 9.33 -17.50
N PHE A 280 -11.77 10.03 -17.98
CA PHE A 280 -13.08 10.04 -17.33
C PHE A 280 -13.83 8.71 -17.45
N VAL A 281 -13.81 8.10 -18.64
CA VAL A 281 -14.38 6.78 -18.88
C VAL A 281 -13.73 5.74 -17.97
N GLN A 282 -12.39 5.74 -17.88
CA GLN A 282 -11.67 4.83 -17.00
C GLN A 282 -11.92 5.12 -15.52
N SER A 283 -12.05 6.39 -15.13
CA SER A 283 -12.41 6.74 -13.75
C SER A 283 -13.80 6.24 -13.37
N LEU A 284 -14.76 6.29 -14.30
CA LEU A 284 -16.10 5.75 -14.10
C LEU A 284 -16.11 4.22 -14.12
N ALA A 285 -15.39 3.59 -15.05
CA ALA A 285 -15.27 2.14 -15.14
C ALA A 285 -14.62 1.54 -13.88
N ASN A 286 -13.63 2.23 -13.29
CA ASN A 286 -12.96 1.79 -12.06
C ASN A 286 -13.91 1.67 -10.86
N PHE A 287 -15.06 2.35 -10.87
CA PHE A 287 -16.10 2.16 -9.85
C PHE A 287 -16.74 0.76 -9.93
N PHE A 288 -16.89 0.22 -11.13
CA PHE A 288 -17.50 -1.09 -11.38
C PHE A 288 -16.46 -2.23 -11.46
N ILE A 289 -15.27 -1.92 -11.95
CA ILE A 289 -14.16 -2.86 -12.16
C ILE A 289 -12.94 -2.34 -11.39
N PRO A 290 -12.85 -2.55 -10.08
CA PRO A 290 -11.75 -2.01 -9.27
C PRO A 290 -10.40 -2.73 -9.51
N SER A 291 -10.39 -3.82 -10.27
CA SER A 291 -9.17 -4.53 -10.65
C SER A 291 -8.55 -3.89 -11.89
N GLY A 292 -7.32 -3.37 -11.75
CA GLY A 292 -6.62 -2.72 -12.86
C GLY A 292 -6.35 -3.64 -14.06
N SER A 293 -6.07 -4.93 -13.83
CA SER A 293 -5.89 -5.90 -14.93
C SER A 293 -7.21 -6.23 -15.61
N GLY A 294 -8.28 -6.46 -14.83
CA GLY A 294 -9.62 -6.70 -15.37
C GLY A 294 -10.13 -5.51 -16.18
N GLN A 295 -9.89 -4.30 -15.69
CA GLN A 295 -10.25 -3.09 -16.41
C GLN A 295 -9.48 -2.96 -17.73
N ALA A 296 -8.18 -3.29 -17.76
CA ALA A 296 -7.40 -3.30 -19.00
C ALA A 296 -7.99 -4.29 -20.04
N PHE A 297 -8.39 -5.49 -19.62
CA PHE A 297 -9.00 -6.49 -20.53
C PHE A 297 -10.31 -6.02 -21.14
N VAL A 298 -11.14 -5.30 -20.38
CA VAL A 298 -12.48 -4.89 -20.84
C VAL A 298 -12.43 -3.60 -21.67
N THR A 299 -11.50 -2.70 -21.36
CA THR A 299 -11.54 -1.31 -21.86
C THR A 299 -10.52 -0.99 -22.94
N MET A 300 -9.54 -1.86 -23.18
CA MET A 300 -8.50 -1.66 -24.21
C MET A 300 -8.87 -2.18 -25.61
N PRO A 301 -9.60 -3.32 -25.77
CA PRO A 301 -10.12 -3.72 -27.08
C PRO A 301 -11.05 -2.66 -27.68
#